data_AF-A0A955ML25-F1
#
_entry.id   AF-A0A955ML25-F1
#
_cell.length_a   1.000
_cell.length_b   1.000
_cell.length_c   1.000
_cell.angle_alpha   90.00
_cell.angle_beta   90.00
_cell.angle_gamma   90.00
#
_symmetry.space_group_name_H-M   'P 1'
#
loop_
_entity.id
_entity.type
_entity.pdbx_description
1 polymer ?
#
loop_
_entity_poly.entity_id
_entity_poly.type
_entity_poly.pdbx_seq_one_letter_code
_entity_poly.pdbx_strand_id
1 'polypeptide(L)'
;MRLHRIATLLLALSLPAHAAILHVSPDGTAADGLSWQTAFPTISQAIVASTTGDEVWIKSGTYEENLVVMKSLKILGGFAGSESLAERELRSPITN
;
A
#
# COMPACT_ATOMS: atom_id res chain seq x y z
N MET A 1 47.73 27.18 -0.27
CA MET A 1 47.33 25.98 0.51
C MET A 1 46.55 25.05 -0.41
N ARG A 2 46.88 23.75 -0.40
CA ARG A 2 46.41 22.74 -1.36
C ARG A 2 44.97 22.28 -1.06
N LEU A 3 44.24 22.08 -2.15
CA LEU A 3 42.89 21.53 -2.33
C LEU A 3 42.71 20.17 -1.63
N HIS A 4 41.59 19.95 -0.92
CA HIS A 4 41.11 18.60 -0.60
C HIS A 4 39.64 18.47 -1.00
N ARG A 5 39.45 17.71 -2.07
CA ARG A 5 38.18 17.24 -2.63
C ARG A 5 37.50 16.38 -1.55
N ILE A 6 36.40 16.86 -0.98
CA ILE A 6 35.57 16.03 -0.11
C ILE A 6 34.69 15.21 -1.03
N ALA A 7 35.09 13.96 -1.24
CA ALA A 7 34.30 12.95 -1.92
C ALA A 7 32.98 12.77 -1.15
N THR A 8 31.87 13.12 -1.79
CA THR A 8 30.52 12.89 -1.29
C THR A 8 30.32 11.38 -1.16
N LEU A 9 30.50 10.86 0.06
CA LEU A 9 30.11 9.50 0.40
C LEU A 9 28.57 9.49 0.48
N LEU A 10 27.93 9.20 -0.64
CA LEU A 10 26.52 8.84 -0.66
C LEU A 10 26.41 7.45 -0.01
N LEU A 11 26.33 7.42 1.32
CA LEU A 11 25.88 6.26 2.06
C LEU A 11 24.44 6.02 1.59
N ALA A 12 24.25 5.08 0.67
CA ALA A 12 22.93 4.59 0.30
C ALA A 12 22.34 3.96 1.57
N LEU A 13 21.56 4.76 2.29
CA LEU A 13 20.74 4.29 3.38
C LEU A 13 19.70 3.37 2.76
N SER A 14 19.99 2.07 2.75
CA SER A 14 19.02 1.03 2.42
C SER A 14 17.95 1.06 3.50
N LEU A 15 16.93 1.90 3.29
CA LEU A 15 15.72 1.87 4.08
C LEU A 15 15.10 0.48 3.89
N PRO A 16 14.74 -0.24 4.97
CA PRO A 16 13.99 -1.46 4.80
C PRO A 16 12.70 -1.09 4.07
N ALA A 17 12.46 -1.70 2.91
CA ALA A 17 11.19 -1.61 2.23
C ALA A 17 10.18 -2.42 3.06
N HIS A 18 9.48 -1.74 3.98
CA HIS A 18 8.34 -2.35 4.65
C HIS A 18 7.22 -2.49 3.63
N ALA A 19 6.47 -3.59 3.70
CA ALA A 19 5.29 -3.79 2.88
C ALA A 19 4.35 -2.59 3.01
N ALA A 20 3.98 -1.97 1.89
CA ALA A 20 3.05 -0.87 1.87
C ALA A 20 1.61 -1.38 2.00
N ILE A 21 0.74 -0.56 2.60
CA ILE A 21 -0.70 -0.80 2.63
C ILE A 21 -1.35 0.14 1.61
N LEU A 22 -1.91 -0.44 0.55
CA LEU A 22 -2.69 0.28 -0.46
C LEU A 22 -4.19 0.09 -0.21
N HIS A 23 -4.97 1.14 -0.41
CA HIS A 23 -6.40 1.17 -0.16
C HIS A 23 -7.19 1.09 -1.46
N VAL A 24 -8.33 0.41 -1.41
CA VAL A 24 -9.28 0.32 -2.51
C VAL A 24 -10.64 0.81 -2.06
N SER A 25 -11.22 1.79 -2.77
CA SER A 25 -12.54 2.35 -2.49
C SER A 25 -13.10 2.95 -3.78
N PRO A 26 -14.37 2.68 -4.17
CA PRO A 26 -14.96 3.25 -5.38
C PRO A 26 -15.02 4.78 -5.35
N ASP A 27 -15.00 5.36 -4.13
CA ASP A 27 -15.04 6.80 -3.88
C ASP A 27 -13.64 7.46 -3.87
N GLY A 28 -12.57 6.68 -4.08
CA GLY A 28 -11.18 7.15 -4.00
C GLY A 28 -10.73 7.96 -5.22
N THR A 29 -9.73 8.81 -5.05
CA THR A 29 -9.21 9.67 -6.14
C THR A 29 -8.14 9.02 -7.01
N ALA A 30 -7.69 7.80 -6.69
CA ALA A 30 -6.60 7.10 -7.36
C ALA A 30 -5.23 7.81 -7.33
N ALA A 31 -4.97 8.66 -6.34
CA ALA A 31 -3.74 9.46 -6.29
C ALA A 31 -2.50 8.61 -5.94
N ASP A 32 -2.44 8.04 -4.74
CA ASP A 32 -1.31 7.23 -4.26
C ASP A 32 -1.73 5.93 -3.55
N GLY A 33 -3.01 5.75 -3.25
CA GLY A 33 -3.52 4.58 -2.55
C GLY A 33 -3.17 4.50 -1.06
N LEU A 34 -2.48 5.49 -0.47
CA LEU A 34 -1.99 5.41 0.91
C LEU A 34 -3.05 5.79 1.97
N SER A 35 -4.23 6.22 1.55
CA SER A 35 -5.37 6.53 2.40
C SER A 35 -6.69 6.18 1.73
N TRP A 36 -7.80 6.19 2.46
CA TRP A 36 -9.13 6.01 1.87
C TRP A 36 -9.52 7.12 0.88
N GLN A 37 -9.07 8.36 1.13
CA GLN A 37 -9.33 9.49 0.24
C GLN A 37 -8.55 9.36 -1.07
N THR A 38 -7.31 8.87 -0.99
CA THR A 38 -6.42 8.67 -2.14
C THR A 38 -6.46 7.25 -2.71
N ALA A 39 -7.38 6.42 -2.21
CA ALA A 39 -7.53 5.01 -2.56
C ALA A 39 -7.73 4.82 -4.06
N PHE A 40 -7.34 3.64 -4.54
CA PHE A 40 -7.63 3.22 -5.90
C PHE A 40 -9.13 2.86 -6.02
N PRO A 41 -9.83 3.36 -7.06
CA PRO A 41 -11.21 3.00 -7.35
C PRO A 41 -11.45 1.51 -7.54
N THR A 42 -10.43 0.75 -7.98
CA THR A 42 -10.57 -0.68 -8.28
C THR A 42 -9.47 -1.53 -7.66
N ILE A 43 -9.76 -2.82 -7.45
CA ILE A 43 -8.81 -3.78 -6.89
C ILE A 43 -7.66 -4.00 -7.87
N SER A 44 -7.96 -4.05 -9.17
CA SER A 44 -6.94 -4.21 -10.22
C SER A 44 -5.91 -3.07 -10.22
N GLN A 45 -6.35 -1.82 -10.04
CA GLN A 45 -5.44 -0.68 -9.96
C GLN A 45 -4.49 -0.77 -8.77
N ALA A 46 -5.00 -1.16 -7.60
CA ALA A 46 -4.14 -1.38 -6.43
C ALA A 46 -3.14 -2.52 -6.67
N ILE A 47 -3.55 -3.66 -7.24
CA ILE A 47 -2.65 -4.78 -7.57
C ILE A 47 -1.52 -4.35 -8.52
N VAL A 48 -1.84 -3.54 -9.53
CA VAL A 48 -0.86 -3.00 -10.48
C VAL A 48 0.14 -2.09 -9.75
N ALA A 49 -0.34 -1.22 -8.87
CA ALA A 49 0.48 -0.30 -8.09
C ALA A 49 1.31 -0.98 -6.99
N SER A 50 0.86 -2.11 -6.44
CA SER A 50 1.56 -2.86 -5.40
C SER A 50 2.88 -3.47 -5.88
N THR A 51 3.78 -3.68 -4.94
CA THR A 51 4.98 -4.49 -5.06
C THR A 51 4.85 -5.79 -4.26
N THR A 52 5.80 -6.73 -4.44
CA THR A 52 5.77 -8.01 -3.72
C THR A 52 5.87 -7.78 -2.21
N GLY A 53 4.93 -8.34 -1.47
CA GLY A 53 4.83 -8.24 -0.01
C GLY A 53 3.78 -7.24 0.47
N ASP A 54 3.30 -6.36 -0.41
CA ASP A 54 2.32 -5.32 -0.05
C ASP A 54 0.95 -5.89 0.35
N GLU A 55 0.20 -5.06 1.05
CA GLU A 55 -1.18 -5.31 1.44
C GLU A 55 -2.13 -4.41 0.65
N VAL A 56 -3.28 -4.97 0.26
CA VAL A 56 -4.37 -4.28 -0.40
C VAL A 56 -5.60 -4.37 0.50
N TRP A 57 -5.99 -3.24 1.10
CA TRP A 57 -7.12 -3.13 2.01
C TRP A 57 -8.32 -2.55 1.28
N ILE A 58 -9.42 -3.31 1.23
CA ILE A 58 -10.58 -3.03 0.39
C ILE A 58 -11.75 -2.58 1.26
N LYS A 59 -12.25 -1.37 0.99
CA LYS A 59 -13.49 -0.85 1.58
C LYS A 59 -14.65 -1.77 1.18
N SER A 60 -15.57 -2.02 2.09
CA SER A 60 -16.78 -2.81 1.82
C SER A 60 -17.53 -2.20 0.64
N GLY A 61 -17.83 -3.03 -0.37
CA GLY A 61 -18.47 -2.60 -1.60
C GLY A 61 -18.51 -3.74 -2.62
N THR A 62 -19.11 -3.45 -3.78
CA THR A 62 -19.17 -4.39 -4.91
C THR A 62 -18.09 -4.05 -5.92
N TYR A 63 -17.27 -5.04 -6.26
CA TYR A 63 -16.20 -4.92 -7.25
C TYR A 63 -16.35 -6.07 -8.25
N GLU A 64 -16.88 -5.76 -9.44
CA GLU A 64 -17.04 -6.73 -10.53
C GLU A 64 -15.80 -6.66 -11.45
N GLU A 65 -14.77 -7.44 -11.11
CA GLU A 65 -13.48 -7.42 -11.82
C GLU A 65 -12.93 -8.83 -12.05
N ASN A 66 -12.13 -8.99 -13.11
CA ASN A 66 -11.29 -10.17 -13.31
C ASN A 66 -9.86 -9.82 -12.88
N LEU A 67 -9.39 -10.41 -11.79
CA LEU A 67 -8.11 -10.05 -11.18
C LEU A 67 -6.96 -10.90 -11.74
N VAL A 68 -5.83 -10.25 -12.05
CA VAL A 68 -4.57 -10.91 -12.42
C VAL A 68 -3.55 -10.61 -11.33
N VAL A 69 -3.24 -11.61 -10.51
CA VAL A 69 -2.29 -11.49 -9.38
C VAL A 69 -1.04 -12.30 -9.68
N MET A 70 0.06 -11.60 -9.99
CA MET A 70 1.35 -12.22 -10.37
C MET A 70 2.46 -11.98 -9.34
N LYS A 71 2.10 -11.47 -8.16
CA LYS A 71 3.03 -11.12 -7.07
C LYS A 71 2.42 -11.53 -5.74
N SER A 72 3.24 -11.80 -4.72
CA SER A 72 2.73 -12.12 -3.38
C SER A 72 2.12 -10.88 -2.76
N LEU A 73 0.81 -10.91 -2.48
CA LEU A 73 0.06 -9.82 -1.83
C LEU A 73 -0.81 -10.37 -0.72
N LYS A 74 -1.09 -9.55 0.29
CA LYS A 74 -2.26 -9.76 1.15
C LYS A 74 -3.42 -8.93 0.63
N ILE A 75 -4.55 -9.55 0.37
CA ILE A 75 -5.76 -8.84 -0.08
C ILE A 75 -6.82 -9.04 1.00
N LEU A 76 -7.20 -7.96 1.67
CA LEU A 76 -8.08 -7.96 2.83
C LEU A 76 -9.28 -7.07 2.54
N GLY A 77 -10.50 -7.57 2.75
CA GLY A 77 -11.73 -6.85 2.43
C GLY A 77 -12.65 -6.63 3.63
N GLY A 78 -13.64 -5.75 3.44
CA GLY A 78 -14.69 -5.49 4.42
C GLY A 78 -14.41 -4.31 5.35
N PHE A 79 -13.45 -3.45 5.03
CA PHE A 79 -13.18 -2.22 5.80
C PHE A 79 -14.31 -1.19 5.60
N ALA A 80 -14.69 -0.46 6.64
CA ALA A 80 -15.70 0.60 6.56
C ALA A 80 -15.18 1.84 5.80
N GLY A 81 -13.87 2.07 5.81
CA GLY A 81 -13.26 3.26 5.19
C GLY A 81 -13.16 4.46 6.14
N SER A 82 -13.48 4.25 7.41
CA SER A 82 -13.52 5.28 8.46
C SER A 82 -12.92 4.81 9.79
N GLU A 83 -12.43 3.58 9.87
CA GLU A 83 -11.88 3.03 11.11
C GLU A 83 -10.57 3.72 11.53
N SER A 84 -10.23 3.60 12.81
CA SER A 84 -8.89 3.91 13.31
C SER A 84 -7.87 2.84 12.88
N LEU A 85 -6.58 3.17 12.93
CA LEU A 85 -5.52 2.20 12.62
C LEU A 85 -5.54 0.98 13.55
N ALA A 86 -5.86 1.19 14.84
CA ALA A 86 -5.95 0.11 15.82
C ALA A 86 -7.08 -0.87 15.51
N GLU A 87 -8.26 -0.37 15.11
CA GLU A 87 -9.39 -1.22 14.70
C GLU A 87 -9.07 -2.02 13.44
N ARG A 88 -8.30 -1.45 12.51
CA ARG A 88 -7.90 -2.16 11.30
C ARG A 88 -6.89 -3.28 11.60
N GLU A 89 -5.92 -3.02 12.47
CA GLU A 89 -4.93 -4.01 12.88
C GLU A 89 -5.56 -5.22 13.57
N LEU A 90 -6.59 -5.00 14.41
CA LEU A 90 -7.35 -6.09 15.03
C LEU A 90 -8.12 -6.96 14.03
N ARG A 91 -8.45 -6.41 12.84
CA ARG A 91 -9.16 -7.12 11.78
C ARG A 91 -8.21 -7.82 10.81
N SER A 92 -6.92 -7.47 10.81
CA SER A 92 -5.91 -8.14 10.01
C SER A 92 -5.66 -9.55 10.57
N PRO A 93 -5.92 -10.62 9.80
CA PRO A 93 -5.88 -12.01 10.31
C PRO A 93 -4.48 -12.55 10.64
N ILE A 94 -3.42 -11.72 10.60
CA ILE A 94 -2.01 -12.15 10.76
C ILE A 94 -1.37 -11.62 12.05
N THR A 95 -2.12 -10.90 12.90
CA THR A 95 -1.57 -10.26 14.12
C THR A 95 -1.95 -11.00 15.42
N ASN A 96 -2.23 -12.31 15.37
CA ASN A 96 -2.35 -13.17 16.56
C ASN A 96 -1.39 -14.36 16.48
#